data_AF-A0A3D8SV79-F1
#
_entry.id   AF-A0A3D8SV79-F1
#
_cell.length_a   1.000
_cell.length_b   1.000
_cell.length_c   1.000
_cell.angle_alpha   90.00
_cell.angle_beta   90.00
_cell.angle_gamma   90.00
#
_symmetry.space_group_name_H-M   'P 1'
#
loop_
_entity.id
_entity.type
_entity.pdbx_description
1 polymer ?
#
loop_
_entity_poly.entity_id
_entity_poly.type
_entity_poly.pdbx_seq_one_letter_code
_entity_poly.pdbx_strand_id
1 'polypeptide(L)'
;MASPETHPVELPPAEHLNNGQGYPRITKSSPVRDLGPGALGCERCITQRAPHVLTAFFGLNQHTMKASFITDYNDTPDVCALPFAWMPFEVILDAYLQMIDEGKVEAVTDDTAYNLLDELDGEWLDRPWLIHQYTAADVARAVAAFKHLVIAIHARMPENDSKDNDSTDWMDLPWLDPATFTQQNVLPPSTFAHEFLTAIAHIKVRFRYVAPGLRFPTVSEFLDQPITDFKTPPRNDVGQFPGDYPLKIFQVVCDQPVPDPYIPRRTELVLPAGFYIYPVVQEPPLCYSNGCHLALPFVVGKKGYARKSNGEPFGRHNMDWEPKPRNEHAALYQPGLVDGFSERHDVQIDKVLRNWAERVERGGWDVDRDGVVGGIEKFREADTEEHWEK
;
A
#
# COMPACT_ATOMS: atom_id res chain seq x y z
N MET A 1 19.62 1.01 -61.03
CA MET A 1 19.53 2.48 -60.93
C MET A 1 18.15 2.90 -61.38
N ALA A 2 17.26 3.14 -60.40
CA ALA A 2 16.01 3.91 -60.49
C ALA A 2 15.24 3.62 -59.19
N SER A 3 15.24 4.57 -58.27
CA SER A 3 14.31 4.59 -57.14
C SER A 3 12.93 5.02 -57.66
N PRO A 4 11.82 4.41 -57.23
CA PRO A 4 10.49 4.97 -57.44
C PRO A 4 10.11 5.90 -56.28
N GLU A 5 9.60 7.06 -56.65
CA GLU A 5 9.05 8.11 -55.80
C GLU A 5 7.83 7.60 -55.00
N THR A 6 7.82 7.83 -53.69
CA THR A 6 6.63 7.66 -52.84
C THR A 6 6.07 9.02 -52.47
N HIS A 7 4.83 9.25 -52.91
CA HIS A 7 4.02 10.41 -52.56
C HIS A 7 3.80 10.52 -51.03
N PRO A 8 3.81 11.74 -50.47
CA PRO A 8 3.40 11.97 -49.09
C PRO A 8 1.86 11.89 -48.98
N VAL A 9 1.38 11.03 -48.08
CA VAL A 9 -0.03 11.02 -47.66
C VAL A 9 -0.21 12.15 -46.65
N GLU A 10 -1.08 13.10 -47.00
CA GLU A 10 -1.53 14.20 -46.13
C GLU A 10 -2.19 13.66 -44.85
N LEU A 11 -1.74 14.14 -43.69
CA LEU A 11 -2.50 14.05 -42.44
C LEU A 11 -3.42 15.28 -42.35
N PRO A 12 -4.67 15.13 -41.89
CA PRO A 12 -5.61 16.25 -41.78
C PRO A 12 -5.17 17.22 -40.67
N PRO A 13 -5.56 18.51 -40.77
CA PRO A 13 -5.09 19.56 -39.87
C PRO A 13 -5.66 19.39 -38.46
N ALA A 14 -4.85 19.74 -37.46
CA ALA A 14 -5.22 19.79 -36.06
C ALA A 14 -6.40 20.74 -35.84
N GLU A 15 -7.60 20.19 -35.62
CA GLU A 15 -8.72 20.96 -35.12
C GLU A 15 -8.56 21.22 -33.63
N HIS A 16 -8.61 22.51 -33.29
CA HIS A 16 -8.79 23.05 -31.96
C HIS A 16 -10.01 22.42 -31.26
N LEU A 17 -9.78 21.52 -30.30
CA LEU A 17 -10.75 21.24 -29.25
C LEU A 17 -10.51 22.19 -28.09
N ASN A 18 -10.99 23.42 -28.28
CA ASN A 18 -11.44 24.24 -27.17
C ASN A 18 -12.78 23.65 -26.72
N ASN A 19 -12.80 22.92 -25.61
CA ASN A 19 -14.03 22.62 -24.87
C ASN A 19 -13.67 22.29 -23.41
N GLY A 20 -13.83 23.30 -22.56
CA GLY A 20 -13.96 23.08 -21.14
C GLY A 20 -15.20 22.26 -20.85
N GLN A 21 -15.02 20.96 -20.62
CA GLN A 21 -15.95 20.07 -19.92
C GLN A 21 -15.27 18.69 -19.82
N GLY A 22 -15.14 18.17 -18.59
CA GLY A 22 -14.78 16.77 -18.36
C GLY A 22 -13.47 16.54 -17.62
N TYR A 23 -13.37 16.99 -16.38
CA TYR A 23 -12.67 16.20 -15.38
C TYR A 23 -13.74 15.58 -14.48
N PRO A 24 -13.67 14.26 -14.19
CA PRO A 24 -14.61 13.65 -13.26
C PRO A 24 -14.51 14.40 -11.94
N ARG A 25 -15.61 15.02 -11.54
CA ARG A 25 -15.79 15.48 -10.16
C ARG A 25 -15.60 14.25 -9.30
N ILE A 26 -14.58 14.27 -8.45
CA ILE A 26 -14.49 13.40 -7.28
C ILE A 26 -15.87 13.39 -6.63
N THR A 27 -16.60 12.29 -6.79
CA THR A 27 -17.96 12.18 -6.28
C THR A 27 -17.90 12.28 -4.76
N LYS A 28 -18.94 12.83 -4.14
CA LYS A 28 -19.08 12.92 -2.67
C LYS A 28 -19.05 11.55 -1.96
N SER A 29 -19.05 10.46 -2.71
CA SER A 29 -19.09 9.07 -2.26
C SER A 29 -17.78 8.31 -2.47
N SER A 30 -16.71 8.92 -2.99
CA SER A 30 -15.43 8.24 -3.14
C SER A 30 -14.65 8.28 -1.80
N PRO A 31 -14.29 7.11 -1.22
CA PRO A 31 -13.43 7.04 -0.02
C PRO A 31 -12.02 7.59 -0.24
N VAL A 32 -11.70 7.93 -1.49
CA VAL A 32 -10.40 8.43 -1.95
C VAL A 32 -10.11 9.87 -1.48
N ARG A 33 -11.03 10.49 -0.72
CA ARG A 33 -10.73 11.74 0.01
C ARG A 33 -9.92 11.54 1.29
N ASP A 34 -9.83 10.31 1.80
CA ASP A 34 -9.08 9.97 3.02
C ASP A 34 -7.66 9.47 2.74
N LEU A 35 -7.07 9.86 1.62
CA LEU A 35 -5.63 9.68 1.38
C LEU A 35 -4.84 10.70 2.20
N GLY A 36 -4.46 10.28 3.41
CA GLY A 36 -3.37 10.86 4.19
C GLY A 36 -2.86 9.83 5.20
N PRO A 37 -1.63 9.94 5.73
CA PRO A 37 -0.52 10.83 5.38
C PRO A 37 0.77 10.07 4.91
N GLY A 38 1.56 10.68 4.01
CA GLY A 38 2.88 10.20 3.53
C GLY A 38 4.01 11.22 3.79
N ALA A 39 5.22 10.74 4.08
CA ALA A 39 6.35 11.48 4.66
C ALA A 39 7.17 12.31 3.66
N LEU A 40 8.04 13.19 4.16
CA LEU A 40 9.26 13.61 3.47
C LEU A 40 10.05 12.36 3.02
N GLY A 41 10.06 12.08 1.72
CA GLY A 41 10.84 11.00 1.13
C GLY A 41 12.34 11.24 1.32
N CYS A 42 13.01 10.28 1.97
CA CYS A 42 14.47 10.13 1.95
C CYS A 42 14.79 8.79 1.26
N GLU A 43 14.90 8.79 -0.07
CA GLU A 43 15.63 7.74 -0.79
C GLU A 43 16.87 8.38 -1.42
N ARG A 44 18.05 8.06 -0.90
CA ARG A 44 19.29 8.32 -1.63
C ARG A 44 19.41 7.33 -2.78
N CYS A 45 19.39 7.86 -3.99
CA CYS A 45 20.07 7.24 -5.12
C CYS A 45 21.55 7.00 -4.75
N ILE A 46 21.95 5.73 -4.69
CA ILE A 46 23.35 5.32 -4.62
C ILE A 46 24.01 5.69 -5.96
N THR A 47 24.43 6.95 -6.12
CA THR A 47 25.52 7.34 -7.02
C THR A 47 26.10 8.69 -6.58
N GLN A 48 27.21 8.62 -5.85
CA GLN A 48 28.31 9.58 -5.76
C GLN A 48 28.02 11.07 -5.46
N ARG A 49 28.48 11.46 -4.25
CA ARG A 49 29.02 12.78 -3.83
C ARG A 49 28.02 13.90 -3.50
N ALA A 50 27.52 13.91 -2.27
CA ALA A 50 27.72 14.99 -1.29
C ALA A 50 27.03 14.62 0.05
N PRO A 51 27.64 14.88 1.22
CA PRO A 51 26.97 14.75 2.50
C PRO A 51 26.27 16.07 2.84
N HIS A 52 25.09 15.98 3.45
CA HIS A 52 24.31 17.05 4.09
C HIS A 52 23.26 17.79 3.25
N VAL A 53 22.08 17.88 3.88
CA VAL A 53 20.84 18.64 3.60
C VAL A 53 19.77 17.91 2.77
N LEU A 54 18.85 17.26 3.49
CA LEU A 54 17.50 16.94 3.06
C LEU A 54 16.77 18.24 2.69
N THR A 55 16.46 18.44 1.42
CA THR A 55 15.53 19.49 0.98
C THR A 55 14.46 18.80 0.16
N ALA A 56 13.29 18.57 0.75
CA ALA A 56 12.11 18.26 -0.05
C ALA A 56 11.71 19.51 -0.83
N PHE A 57 11.53 19.39 -2.14
CA PHE A 57 11.08 20.48 -2.98
C PHE A 57 9.59 20.33 -3.24
N PHE A 58 8.84 21.42 -3.06
CA PHE A 58 7.45 21.51 -3.50
C PHE A 58 7.36 22.36 -4.76
N GLY A 59 6.84 21.77 -5.83
CA GLY A 59 6.31 22.55 -6.94
C GLY A 59 4.94 23.09 -6.55
N LEU A 60 4.80 24.40 -6.29
CA LEU A 60 3.52 25.02 -5.95
C LEU A 60 2.94 25.75 -7.16
N ASN A 61 1.74 25.35 -7.58
CA ASN A 61 0.92 26.11 -8.51
C ASN A 61 -0.02 27.02 -7.73
N GLN A 62 0.35 28.30 -7.63
CA GLN A 62 -0.40 29.31 -6.88
C GLN A 62 -1.78 29.62 -7.47
N HIS A 63 -2.01 29.38 -8.77
CA HIS A 63 -3.32 29.63 -9.39
C HIS A 63 -4.33 28.55 -9.04
N THR A 64 -3.89 27.30 -8.93
CA THR A 64 -4.76 26.16 -8.60
C THR A 64 -4.72 25.79 -7.13
N MET A 65 -3.85 26.41 -6.34
CA MET A 65 -3.52 26.02 -4.95
C MET A 65 -3.21 24.53 -4.84
N LYS A 66 -2.42 24.03 -5.80
CA LYS A 66 -1.97 22.64 -5.81
C LYS A 66 -0.47 22.56 -5.66
N ALA A 67 0.02 21.55 -4.98
CA ALA A 67 1.43 21.25 -4.89
C ALA A 67 1.74 19.81 -5.32
N SER A 68 2.98 19.60 -5.72
CA SER A 68 3.58 18.29 -6.00
C SER A 68 4.84 18.14 -5.16
N PHE A 69 5.02 16.95 -4.59
CA PHE A 69 6.25 16.55 -3.93
C PHE A 69 7.31 16.18 -4.98
N ILE A 70 8.53 16.67 -4.77
CA ILE A 70 9.68 16.47 -5.66
C ILE A 70 10.89 16.13 -4.79
N THR A 71 11.43 14.92 -4.95
CA THR A 71 12.60 14.43 -4.20
C THR A 71 13.90 15.04 -4.70
N ASP A 72 14.12 15.02 -6.02
CA ASP A 72 15.25 15.67 -6.66
C ASP A 72 14.77 16.79 -7.58
N TYR A 73 15.37 17.99 -7.46
CA TYR A 73 15.01 19.12 -8.31
C TYR A 73 15.12 18.80 -9.81
N ASN A 74 15.99 17.86 -10.20
CA ASN A 74 16.13 17.39 -11.58
C ASN A 74 14.88 16.65 -12.09
N ASP A 75 14.08 16.07 -11.20
CA ASP A 75 12.85 15.35 -11.54
C ASP A 75 11.67 16.31 -11.75
N THR A 76 11.83 17.61 -11.45
CA THR A 76 10.77 18.63 -11.56
C THR A 76 10.05 18.61 -12.91
N PRO A 77 10.73 18.61 -14.08
CA PRO A 77 10.03 18.63 -15.36
C PRO A 77 9.14 17.39 -15.55
N ASP A 78 9.63 16.22 -15.15
CA ASP A 78 8.95 14.94 -15.36
C ASP A 78 7.80 14.75 -14.38
N VAL A 79 7.99 15.13 -13.11
CA VAL A 79 6.96 15.03 -12.07
C VAL A 79 5.85 16.07 -12.30
N CYS A 80 6.20 17.34 -12.55
CA CYS A 80 5.22 18.40 -12.72
C CYS A 80 4.40 18.27 -14.01
N ALA A 81 4.88 17.55 -15.03
CA ALA A 81 4.12 17.25 -16.23
C ALA A 81 2.93 16.30 -15.99
N LEU A 82 2.87 15.63 -14.84
CA LEU A 82 1.91 14.57 -14.57
C LEU A 82 0.66 15.11 -13.87
N PRO A 83 -0.54 14.93 -14.45
CA PRO A 83 -1.76 15.43 -13.84
C PRO A 83 -2.03 14.88 -12.43
N PHE A 84 -1.62 13.64 -12.16
CA PHE A 84 -1.84 12.93 -10.89
C PHE A 84 -0.75 13.19 -9.83
N ALA A 85 0.31 13.92 -10.16
CA ALA A 85 1.31 14.35 -9.17
C ALA A 85 0.87 15.58 -8.36
N TRP A 86 -0.21 16.25 -8.80
CA TRP A 86 -0.69 17.50 -8.20
C TRP A 86 -1.88 17.26 -7.26
N MET A 87 -1.72 17.66 -5.99
CA MET A 87 -2.78 17.61 -4.99
C MET A 87 -3.10 18.99 -4.42
N PRO A 88 -4.30 19.21 -3.86
CA PRO A 88 -4.59 20.43 -3.12
C PRO A 88 -3.56 20.63 -2.00
N PHE A 89 -2.98 21.83 -1.92
CA PHE A 89 -1.91 22.12 -0.96
C PHE A 89 -2.37 21.93 0.49
N GLU A 90 -3.59 22.33 0.78
CA GLU A 90 -4.26 22.16 2.07
C GLU A 90 -4.34 20.68 2.51
N VAL A 91 -4.53 19.74 1.58
CA VAL A 91 -4.52 18.31 1.90
C VAL A 91 -3.12 17.86 2.32
N ILE A 92 -2.07 18.42 1.72
CA ILE A 92 -0.66 18.17 2.09
C ILE A 92 -0.37 18.70 3.49
N LEU A 93 -0.80 19.92 3.79
CA LEU A 93 -0.60 20.52 5.10
C LEU A 93 -1.39 19.79 6.19
N ASP A 94 -2.64 19.42 5.93
CA ASP A 94 -3.47 18.66 6.87
C ASP A 94 -2.83 17.30 7.20
N ALA A 95 -2.26 16.62 6.19
CA ALA A 95 -1.52 15.38 6.39
C ALA A 95 -0.28 15.58 7.30
N TYR A 96 0.44 16.69 7.15
CA TYR A 96 1.60 17.02 7.99
C TYR A 96 1.21 17.33 9.44
N LEU A 97 0.15 18.11 9.64
CA LEU A 97 -0.40 18.38 10.97
C LEU A 97 -0.85 17.10 11.66
N GLN A 98 -1.55 16.23 10.92
CA GLN A 98 -1.99 14.94 11.44
C GLN A 98 -0.81 14.06 11.90
N MET A 99 0.30 14.03 11.16
CA MET A 99 1.48 13.27 11.59
C MET A 99 2.07 13.79 12.90
N ILE A 100 2.06 15.10 13.11
CA ILE A 100 2.53 15.70 14.37
C ILE A 100 1.57 15.35 15.50
N ASP A 101 0.25 15.53 15.29
CA ASP A 101 -0.78 15.26 16.29
C ASP A 101 -0.79 13.78 16.74
N GLU A 102 -0.48 12.86 15.81
CA GLU A 102 -0.42 11.43 16.08
C GLU A 102 0.93 10.97 16.66
N GLY A 103 1.89 11.89 16.82
CA GLY A 103 3.23 11.59 17.28
C GLY A 103 4.03 10.76 16.28
N LYS A 104 3.62 10.73 15.00
CA LYS A 104 4.39 10.10 13.91
C LYS A 104 5.66 10.89 13.63
N VAL A 105 5.56 12.21 13.72
CA VAL A 105 6.68 13.14 13.61
C VAL A 105 6.78 13.94 14.90
N GLU A 106 7.97 13.95 15.50
CA GLU A 106 8.24 14.62 16.77
C GLU A 106 9.44 15.56 16.63
N ALA A 107 9.33 16.76 17.20
CA ALA A 107 10.47 17.66 17.33
C ALA A 107 11.31 17.24 18.55
N VAL A 108 12.57 16.87 18.32
CA VAL A 108 13.51 16.49 19.37
C VAL A 108 14.53 17.59 19.62
N THR A 109 15.01 17.69 20.86
CA THR A 109 16.08 18.62 21.22
C THR A 109 17.42 18.17 20.63
N ASP A 110 18.36 19.09 20.43
CA ASP A 110 19.71 18.74 19.94
C ASP A 110 20.37 17.65 20.81
N ASP A 111 20.23 17.69 22.14
CA ASP A 111 20.77 16.69 23.05
C ASP A 111 20.14 15.30 22.84
N THR A 112 18.82 15.24 22.68
CA THR A 112 18.09 14.00 22.35
C THR A 112 18.50 13.47 20.98
N ALA A 113 18.59 14.37 20.01
CA ALA A 113 19.07 14.11 18.66
C ALA A 113 20.47 13.47 18.68
N TYR A 114 21.43 14.03 19.41
CA TYR A 114 22.78 13.46 19.50
C TYR A 114 22.80 12.05 20.09
N ASN A 115 22.01 11.78 21.13
CA ASN A 115 21.91 10.43 21.69
C ASN A 115 21.29 9.44 20.69
N LEU A 116 20.26 9.87 19.95
CA LEU A 116 19.60 9.05 18.93
C LEU A 116 20.48 8.85 17.69
N LEU A 117 21.38 9.77 17.34
CA LEU A 117 22.33 9.57 16.24
C LEU A 117 23.24 8.36 16.48
N ASP A 118 23.69 8.17 17.73
CA ASP A 118 24.55 7.03 18.12
C ASP A 118 23.75 5.71 18.20
N GLU A 119 22.47 5.76 18.60
CA GLU A 119 21.61 4.57 18.71
C GLU A 119 20.98 4.14 17.37
N LEU A 120 20.68 5.10 16.48
CA LEU A 120 19.97 4.87 15.23
C LEU A 120 20.89 4.98 13.99
N ASP A 121 22.21 5.01 14.18
CA ASP A 121 23.23 5.18 13.11
C ASP A 121 22.99 6.43 12.23
N GLY A 122 22.37 7.46 12.80
CA GLY A 122 22.25 8.79 12.23
C GLY A 122 21.32 9.01 11.02
N GLU A 123 20.66 7.98 10.50
CA GLU A 123 19.87 8.09 9.25
C GLU A 123 18.40 8.51 9.44
N TRP A 124 17.89 8.52 10.68
CA TRP A 124 16.46 8.70 11.01
C TRP A 124 16.10 10.07 11.57
N LEU A 125 17.10 10.91 11.69
CA LEU A 125 16.99 12.18 12.39
C LEU A 125 17.34 13.29 11.41
N ASP A 126 16.30 13.87 10.81
CA ASP A 126 16.43 15.12 10.08
C ASP A 126 16.22 16.28 11.06
N ARG A 127 17.28 16.57 11.83
CA ARG A 127 17.22 17.53 12.94
C ARG A 127 16.46 18.80 12.56
N PRO A 128 15.43 19.22 13.32
CA PRO A 128 15.06 18.72 14.65
C PRO A 128 14.02 17.57 14.66
N TRP A 129 13.68 16.97 13.52
CA TRP A 129 12.56 16.04 13.39
C TRP A 129 12.97 14.57 13.49
N LEU A 130 12.27 13.83 14.34
CA LEU A 130 12.29 12.37 14.41
C LEU A 130 11.00 11.83 13.80
N ILE A 131 11.11 10.81 12.93
CA ILE A 131 9.97 10.11 12.36
C ILE A 131 9.91 8.69 12.94
N HIS A 132 8.80 8.36 13.59
CA HIS A 132 8.60 7.04 14.20
C HIS A 132 8.15 6.02 13.14
N GLN A 133 8.66 4.78 13.19
CA GLN A 133 8.29 3.73 12.22
C GLN A 133 6.80 3.38 12.23
N TYR A 134 6.19 3.38 13.42
CA TYR A 134 4.76 3.33 13.65
C TYR A 134 4.45 3.97 15.00
N THR A 135 3.19 4.30 15.21
CA THR A 135 2.68 4.91 16.45
C THR A 135 1.58 4.06 17.07
N ALA A 136 1.22 4.35 18.32
CA ALA A 136 0.02 3.78 18.93
C ALA A 136 -1.26 4.15 18.14
N ALA A 137 -1.28 5.31 17.48
CA ALA A 137 -2.38 5.74 16.63
C ALA A 137 -2.50 4.86 15.37
N ASP A 138 -1.38 4.49 14.74
CA ASP A 138 -1.35 3.55 13.61
C ASP A 138 -1.98 2.20 13.98
N VAL A 139 -1.56 1.62 15.11
CA VAL A 139 -2.10 0.35 15.61
C VAL A 139 -3.59 0.49 15.90
N ALA A 140 -4.01 1.55 16.60
CA ALA A 140 -5.41 1.79 16.93
C ALA A 140 -6.28 1.92 15.67
N ARG A 141 -5.82 2.63 14.64
CA ARG A 141 -6.52 2.77 13.36
C ARG A 141 -6.66 1.44 12.62
N ALA A 142 -5.59 0.65 12.55
CA ALA A 142 -5.62 -0.66 11.92
C ALA A 142 -6.57 -1.62 12.64
N VAL A 143 -6.51 -1.65 13.98
CA VAL A 143 -7.44 -2.45 14.81
C VAL A 143 -8.89 -2.00 14.60
N ALA A 144 -9.14 -0.69 14.57
CA ALA A 144 -10.47 -0.15 14.33
C ALA A 144 -10.99 -0.51 12.93
N ALA A 145 -10.14 -0.42 11.91
CA ALA A 145 -10.48 -0.80 10.54
C ALA A 145 -10.80 -2.31 10.42
N PHE A 146 -10.00 -3.16 11.06
CA PHE A 146 -10.27 -4.60 11.10
C PHE A 146 -11.59 -4.92 11.82
N LYS A 147 -11.83 -4.32 13.00
CA LYS A 147 -13.10 -4.47 13.72
C LYS A 147 -14.28 -4.02 12.87
N HIS A 148 -14.14 -2.89 12.18
CA HIS A 148 -15.18 -2.37 11.31
C HIS A 148 -15.53 -3.35 10.19
N LEU A 149 -14.51 -3.92 9.54
CA LEU A 149 -14.70 -4.95 8.51
C LEU A 149 -15.41 -6.20 9.06
N VAL A 150 -15.02 -6.69 10.24
CA VAL A 150 -15.69 -7.84 10.87
C VAL A 150 -17.17 -7.53 11.14
N ILE A 151 -17.47 -6.34 11.67
CA ILE A 151 -18.85 -5.88 11.91
C ILE A 151 -19.64 -5.79 10.60
N ALA A 152 -19.06 -5.20 9.55
CA ALA A 152 -19.69 -5.06 8.24
C ALA A 152 -20.04 -6.42 7.63
N ILE A 153 -19.14 -7.40 7.73
CA ILE A 153 -19.38 -8.77 7.26
C ILE A 153 -20.51 -9.40 8.08
N HIS A 154 -20.42 -9.41 9.41
CA HIS A 154 -21.46 -9.99 10.28
C HIS A 154 -22.84 -9.39 10.04
N ALA A 155 -22.93 -8.07 9.83
CA ALA A 155 -24.19 -7.39 9.58
C ALA A 155 -24.86 -7.80 8.25
N ARG A 156 -24.09 -8.34 7.30
CA ARG A 156 -24.55 -8.76 5.98
C ARG A 156 -24.68 -10.27 5.84
N MET A 157 -24.26 -11.05 6.85
CA MET A 157 -24.44 -12.49 6.86
C MET A 157 -25.94 -12.85 6.95
N PRO A 158 -26.38 -13.93 6.29
CA PRO A 158 -27.77 -14.38 6.38
C PRO A 158 -28.10 -14.80 7.82
N GLU A 159 -29.27 -14.41 8.32
CA GLU A 159 -29.78 -14.91 9.60
C GLU A 159 -29.97 -16.44 9.50
N ASN A 160 -29.54 -17.17 10.53
CA ASN A 160 -29.72 -18.61 10.60
C ASN A 160 -31.22 -18.92 10.75
N ASP A 161 -31.90 -19.21 9.63
CA ASP A 161 -33.32 -19.61 9.60
C ASP A 161 -33.62 -21.00 10.21
N SER A 162 -32.66 -21.64 10.88
CA SER A 162 -32.82 -22.99 11.42
C SER A 162 -32.77 -23.01 12.95
N LYS A 163 -33.95 -23.22 13.55
CA LYS A 163 -34.20 -23.56 14.97
C LYS A 163 -33.58 -24.90 15.43
N ASP A 164 -32.60 -25.46 14.72
CA ASP A 164 -31.96 -26.74 15.06
C ASP A 164 -30.49 -26.71 14.63
N ASN A 165 -29.63 -26.14 15.48
CA ASN A 165 -28.36 -26.70 15.94
C ASN A 165 -27.54 -25.61 16.63
N ASP A 166 -27.17 -25.91 17.87
CA ASP A 166 -26.44 -25.09 18.84
C ASP A 166 -24.95 -24.88 18.47
N SER A 167 -24.64 -24.80 17.17
CA SER A 167 -23.28 -24.68 16.63
C SER A 167 -23.28 -23.61 15.53
N THR A 168 -23.35 -22.35 15.96
CA THR A 168 -22.76 -21.26 15.17
C THR A 168 -21.34 -21.11 15.71
N ASP A 169 -20.45 -22.01 15.32
CA ASP A 169 -19.10 -22.12 15.89
C ASP A 169 -18.32 -20.83 15.61
N TRP A 170 -18.27 -19.99 16.63
CA TRP A 170 -17.36 -18.87 16.67
C TRP A 170 -15.93 -19.41 16.56
N MET A 171 -15.22 -18.96 15.55
CA MET A 171 -13.83 -19.31 15.30
C MET A 171 -12.93 -18.29 15.97
N ASP A 172 -11.92 -18.81 16.67
CA ASP A 172 -10.80 -18.02 17.14
C ASP A 172 -9.84 -17.74 15.98
N LEU A 173 -9.28 -16.54 15.96
CA LEU A 173 -8.27 -16.17 14.96
C LEU A 173 -6.97 -16.93 15.22
N PRO A 174 -6.16 -17.20 14.17
CA PRO A 174 -4.91 -17.95 14.31
C PRO A 174 -3.91 -17.28 15.25
N TRP A 175 -4.00 -15.96 15.40
CA TRP A 175 -3.16 -15.16 16.30
C TRP A 175 -3.60 -15.25 17.76
N LEU A 176 -4.69 -15.94 18.12
CA LEU A 176 -4.99 -16.25 19.52
C LEU A 176 -4.08 -17.35 20.06
N ASP A 177 -3.58 -18.24 19.19
CA ASP A 177 -2.69 -19.33 19.59
C ASP A 177 -1.32 -18.77 19.99
N PRO A 178 -0.85 -19.02 21.24
CA PRO A 178 0.46 -18.56 21.68
C PRO A 178 1.62 -19.03 20.78
N ALA A 179 1.49 -20.18 20.11
CA ALA A 179 2.48 -20.70 19.17
C ALA A 179 2.83 -19.68 18.09
N THR A 180 1.86 -18.87 17.67
CA THR A 180 2.01 -17.83 16.64
C THR A 180 3.02 -16.74 17.04
N PHE A 181 3.21 -16.48 18.33
CA PHE A 181 4.16 -15.48 18.84
C PHE A 181 5.47 -16.07 19.39
N THR A 182 5.63 -17.41 19.38
CA THR A 182 6.85 -18.04 19.88
C THR A 182 8.06 -17.81 18.96
N GLN A 183 7.82 -17.65 17.66
CA GLN A 183 8.88 -17.45 16.67
C GLN A 183 9.21 -15.97 16.52
N GLN A 184 10.06 -15.45 17.42
CA GLN A 184 10.49 -14.05 17.40
C GLN A 184 11.20 -13.63 16.11
N ASN A 185 11.69 -14.56 15.28
CA ASN A 185 12.25 -14.18 14.00
C ASN A 185 11.14 -13.82 12.98
N VAL A 186 9.98 -14.49 13.05
CA VAL A 186 8.84 -14.28 12.12
C VAL A 186 8.01 -13.07 12.53
N LEU A 187 7.76 -12.92 13.83
CA LEU A 187 6.97 -11.81 14.38
C LEU A 187 7.70 -11.23 15.59
N PRO A 188 8.72 -10.39 15.36
CA PRO A 188 9.52 -9.82 16.45
C PRO A 188 8.65 -8.93 17.36
N PRO A 189 8.90 -8.96 18.68
CA PRO A 189 8.25 -8.04 19.62
C PRO A 189 8.51 -6.58 19.24
N SER A 190 7.62 -5.68 19.65
CA SER A 190 7.73 -4.22 19.41
C SER A 190 7.68 -3.81 17.93
N THR A 191 7.21 -4.67 17.03
CA THR A 191 6.90 -4.33 15.63
C THR A 191 5.43 -3.97 15.48
N PHE A 192 5.09 -3.16 14.46
CA PHE A 192 3.69 -2.86 14.15
C PHE A 192 2.88 -4.14 13.94
N ALA A 193 3.40 -5.10 13.18
CA ALA A 193 2.73 -6.37 12.92
C ALA A 193 2.44 -7.13 14.22
N HIS A 194 3.39 -7.19 15.14
CA HIS A 194 3.22 -7.86 16.43
C HIS A 194 2.11 -7.20 17.26
N GLU A 195 2.17 -5.87 17.43
CA GLU A 195 1.19 -5.10 18.20
C GLU A 195 -0.22 -5.20 17.57
N PHE A 196 -0.32 -5.07 16.26
CA PHE A 196 -1.58 -5.16 15.53
C PHE A 196 -2.21 -6.56 15.67
N LEU A 197 -1.45 -7.63 15.39
CA LEU A 197 -1.95 -9.01 15.45
C LEU A 197 -2.34 -9.41 16.87
N THR A 198 -1.57 -8.98 17.87
CA THR A 198 -1.89 -9.17 19.29
C THR A 198 -3.22 -8.48 19.64
N ALA A 199 -3.41 -7.24 19.20
CA ALA A 199 -4.60 -6.46 19.51
C ALA A 199 -5.89 -7.01 18.87
N ILE A 200 -5.79 -7.69 17.71
CA ILE A 200 -6.95 -8.32 17.05
C ILE A 200 -7.18 -9.78 17.45
N ALA A 201 -6.19 -10.46 18.07
CA ALA A 201 -6.23 -11.89 18.38
C ALA A 201 -7.49 -12.37 19.12
N HIS A 202 -8.02 -11.54 20.02
CA HIS A 202 -9.21 -11.87 20.82
C HIS A 202 -10.54 -11.68 20.09
N ILE A 203 -10.54 -11.16 18.87
CA ILE A 203 -11.75 -11.00 18.07
C ILE A 203 -12.18 -12.38 17.57
N LYS A 204 -13.41 -12.79 17.88
CA LYS A 204 -14.01 -14.01 17.34
C LYS A 204 -14.80 -13.71 16.08
N VAL A 205 -14.77 -14.63 15.12
CA VAL A 205 -15.49 -14.51 13.84
C VAL A 205 -16.37 -15.73 13.59
N ARG A 206 -17.32 -15.65 12.66
CA ARG A 206 -18.18 -16.77 12.24
C ARG A 206 -18.01 -17.10 10.76
N PHE A 207 -16.99 -16.53 10.14
CA PHE A 207 -16.73 -16.60 8.72
C PHE A 207 -15.26 -16.86 8.47
N ARG A 208 -14.97 -17.42 7.30
CA ARG A 208 -13.61 -17.78 6.87
C ARG A 208 -13.01 -16.74 5.94
N TYR A 209 -13.81 -16.11 5.08
CA TYR A 209 -13.37 -15.19 4.04
C TYR A 209 -13.59 -13.73 4.43
N VAL A 210 -12.49 -12.97 4.47
CA VAL A 210 -12.47 -11.53 4.84
C VAL A 210 -12.63 -10.61 3.62
N ALA A 211 -12.28 -11.12 2.44
CA ALA A 211 -12.46 -10.47 1.14
C ALA A 211 -12.57 -11.57 0.06
N PRO A 212 -12.94 -11.26 -1.20
CA PRO A 212 -13.12 -12.28 -2.24
C PRO A 212 -11.87 -13.14 -2.43
N GLY A 213 -11.97 -14.44 -2.15
CA GLY A 213 -10.87 -15.40 -2.24
C GLY A 213 -9.76 -15.25 -1.18
N LEU A 214 -9.90 -14.34 -0.21
CA LEU A 214 -8.95 -14.12 0.89
C LEU A 214 -9.52 -14.62 2.21
N ARG A 215 -8.78 -15.51 2.87
CA ARG A 215 -9.19 -16.12 4.15
C ARG A 215 -8.15 -15.99 5.25
N PHE A 216 -8.57 -16.22 6.47
CA PHE A 216 -7.64 -16.42 7.59
C PHE A 216 -6.76 -17.67 7.35
N PRO A 217 -5.47 -17.61 7.71
CA PRO A 217 -4.59 -18.78 7.74
C PRO A 217 -4.95 -19.70 8.91
N THR A 218 -4.55 -20.96 8.82
CA THR A 218 -4.38 -21.80 10.02
C THR A 218 -3.09 -21.43 10.75
N VAL A 219 -2.94 -21.84 12.01
CA VAL A 219 -1.70 -21.62 12.78
C VAL A 219 -0.48 -22.20 12.04
N SER A 220 -0.59 -23.41 11.49
CA SER A 220 0.49 -24.03 10.71
C SER A 220 0.83 -23.23 9.44
N GLU A 221 -0.17 -22.75 8.70
CA GLU A 221 0.05 -21.94 7.50
C GLU A 221 0.62 -20.55 7.81
N PHE A 222 0.35 -20.02 9.00
CA PHE A 222 0.92 -18.76 9.44
C PHE A 222 2.38 -18.93 9.89
N LEU A 223 2.73 -20.04 10.54
CA LEU A 223 4.11 -20.34 10.91
C LEU A 223 4.98 -20.70 9.70
N ASP A 224 4.37 -21.26 8.65
CA ASP A 224 5.02 -21.53 7.36
C ASP A 224 5.05 -20.27 6.48
N GLN A 225 5.73 -19.22 6.97
CA GLN A 225 5.94 -18.01 6.17
C GLN A 225 6.87 -18.30 4.99
N PRO A 226 6.62 -17.68 3.83
CA PRO A 226 7.39 -17.95 2.60
C PRO A 226 8.86 -17.57 2.72
N ILE A 227 9.22 -16.73 3.70
CA ILE A 227 10.61 -16.40 3.99
C ILE A 227 10.83 -16.45 5.50
N THR A 228 11.61 -17.45 5.92
CA THR A 228 11.97 -17.69 7.33
C THR A 228 13.48 -17.65 7.56
N ASP A 229 14.29 -17.50 6.50
CA ASP A 229 15.73 -17.36 6.63
C ASP A 229 16.13 -15.90 6.84
N PHE A 230 16.08 -15.54 8.11
CA PHE A 230 16.53 -14.26 8.65
C PHE A 230 18.05 -14.18 8.86
N LYS A 231 18.80 -15.24 8.52
CA LYS A 231 20.24 -15.39 8.79
C LYS A 231 21.09 -15.49 7.52
N THR A 232 20.55 -16.01 6.42
CA THR A 232 21.25 -16.13 5.14
C THR A 232 20.41 -15.42 4.08
N PRO A 233 20.85 -14.26 3.57
CA PRO A 233 20.07 -13.56 2.58
C PRO A 233 20.14 -14.32 1.24
N PRO A 234 19.05 -14.43 0.48
CA PRO A 234 19.16 -14.59 -0.98
C PRO A 234 19.78 -13.33 -1.63
N ARG A 235 19.86 -12.22 -0.88
CA ARG A 235 20.42 -10.92 -1.25
C ARG A 235 21.87 -10.79 -0.75
N ASN A 236 22.85 -11.32 -1.50
CA ASN A 236 24.28 -11.33 -1.13
C ASN A 236 24.96 -9.94 -1.04
N ASP A 237 24.22 -8.84 -1.16
CA ASP A 237 24.74 -7.48 -1.33
C ASP A 237 24.23 -6.44 -0.32
N VAL A 238 23.34 -6.83 0.61
CA VAL A 238 22.83 -5.94 1.68
C VAL A 238 22.92 -6.68 3.01
N GLY A 239 23.26 -5.95 4.07
CA GLY A 239 23.56 -6.48 5.40
C GLY A 239 22.50 -7.44 5.98
N GLN A 240 22.95 -8.24 6.93
CA GLN A 240 22.28 -9.40 7.49
C GLN A 240 21.21 -9.04 8.53
N PHE A 241 19.93 -8.80 8.22
CA PHE A 241 18.95 -8.70 9.32
C PHE A 241 17.57 -9.31 9.07
N PRO A 242 16.89 -9.79 10.12
CA PRO A 242 15.59 -10.47 10.04
C PRO A 242 14.39 -9.68 9.48
N GLY A 243 14.58 -8.50 8.92
CA GLY A 243 13.54 -7.46 8.91
C GLY A 243 12.77 -7.23 7.63
N ASP A 244 13.46 -7.24 6.50
CA ASP A 244 12.92 -6.81 5.21
C ASP A 244 12.07 -7.89 4.52
N TYR A 245 11.32 -8.67 5.29
CA TYR A 245 10.50 -9.74 4.77
C TYR A 245 9.02 -9.45 4.98
N PRO A 246 8.18 -9.74 3.98
CA PRO A 246 6.75 -9.51 4.09
C PRO A 246 6.07 -10.63 4.88
N LEU A 247 5.18 -10.25 5.80
CA LEU A 247 4.39 -11.18 6.59
C LEU A 247 3.04 -11.42 5.95
N LYS A 248 2.79 -12.65 5.49
CA LYS A 248 1.49 -13.03 4.94
C LYS A 248 0.48 -13.21 6.06
N ILE A 249 -0.52 -12.34 6.11
CA ILE A 249 -1.58 -12.37 7.14
C ILE A 249 -2.92 -12.90 6.61
N PHE A 250 -3.19 -12.83 5.30
CA PHE A 250 -4.35 -13.50 4.67
C PHE A 250 -3.92 -14.37 3.49
N GLN A 251 -4.57 -15.53 3.37
CA GLN A 251 -4.24 -16.58 2.41
C GLN A 251 -5.17 -16.52 1.20
N VAL A 252 -4.63 -16.77 0.03
CA VAL A 252 -5.39 -17.09 -1.19
C VAL A 252 -5.33 -18.60 -1.39
N VAL A 253 -6.44 -19.21 -1.81
CA VAL A 253 -6.45 -20.63 -2.23
C VAL A 253 -5.86 -20.71 -3.65
N CYS A 254 -4.56 -20.45 -3.77
CA CYS A 254 -3.82 -20.53 -5.02
C CYS A 254 -2.33 -20.73 -4.73
N ASP A 255 -1.76 -21.80 -5.30
CA ASP A 255 -0.34 -22.13 -5.14
C ASP A 255 0.53 -21.49 -6.24
N GLN A 256 -0.04 -20.62 -7.09
CA GLN A 256 0.74 -19.97 -8.13
C GLN A 256 1.69 -18.95 -7.50
N PRO A 257 3.00 -19.11 -7.72
CA PRO A 257 3.98 -18.21 -7.14
C PRO A 257 3.98 -16.92 -7.98
N VAL A 258 4.00 -15.78 -7.30
CA VAL A 258 3.96 -14.42 -7.86
C VAL A 258 5.29 -13.71 -7.63
N PRO A 259 5.72 -12.83 -8.55
CA PRO A 259 6.92 -12.03 -8.33
C PRO A 259 6.85 -11.27 -7.01
N ASP A 260 8.01 -11.11 -6.33
CA ASP A 260 8.12 -10.28 -5.14
C ASP A 260 7.52 -8.88 -5.40
N PRO A 261 6.44 -8.50 -4.69
CA PRO A 261 5.76 -7.24 -4.92
C PRO A 261 6.59 -6.04 -4.43
N TYR A 262 7.62 -6.26 -3.60
CA TYR A 262 8.45 -5.22 -3.01
C TYR A 262 9.73 -4.95 -3.82
N ILE A 263 10.27 -5.96 -4.51
CA ILE A 263 11.40 -5.78 -5.46
C ILE A 263 11.10 -6.47 -6.80
N PRO A 264 10.29 -5.83 -7.67
CA PRO A 264 9.90 -6.41 -8.96
C PRO A 264 11.09 -6.68 -9.89
N ARG A 265 12.24 -6.02 -9.67
CA ARG A 265 13.45 -6.14 -10.50
C ARG A 265 14.26 -7.41 -10.21
N ARG A 266 14.04 -8.10 -9.08
CA ARG A 266 14.72 -9.36 -8.74
C ARG A 266 13.77 -10.52 -8.97
N THR A 267 13.74 -11.02 -10.21
CA THR A 267 12.85 -12.11 -10.69
C THR A 267 13.07 -13.48 -10.03
N GLU A 268 14.02 -13.60 -9.11
CA GLU A 268 14.41 -14.87 -8.48
C GLU A 268 13.60 -15.16 -7.21
N LEU A 269 13.03 -14.14 -6.55
CA LEU A 269 12.18 -14.32 -5.38
C LEU A 269 10.72 -14.37 -5.79
N VAL A 270 10.09 -15.51 -5.50
CA VAL A 270 8.70 -15.76 -5.85
C VAL A 270 7.93 -16.08 -4.57
N LEU A 271 6.89 -15.29 -4.28
CA LEU A 271 6.06 -15.43 -3.09
C LEU A 271 4.73 -16.09 -3.45
N PRO A 272 4.03 -16.74 -2.52
CA PRO A 272 2.65 -17.15 -2.76
C PRO A 272 1.72 -15.94 -2.92
N ALA A 273 0.59 -16.10 -3.59
CA ALA A 273 -0.44 -15.05 -3.59
C ALA A 273 -1.03 -14.86 -2.18
N GLY A 274 -1.33 -13.63 -1.80
CA GLY A 274 -1.72 -13.32 -0.42
C GLY A 274 -1.80 -11.83 -0.12
N PHE A 275 -2.23 -11.54 1.11
CA PHE A 275 -2.17 -10.19 1.67
C PHE A 275 -1.06 -10.12 2.71
N TYR A 276 -0.18 -9.15 2.53
CA TYR A 276 1.09 -9.04 3.24
C TYR A 276 1.19 -7.71 3.98
N ILE A 277 1.76 -7.74 5.19
CA ILE A 277 2.31 -6.54 5.85
C ILE A 277 3.79 -6.45 5.50
N TYR A 278 4.27 -5.26 5.20
CA TYR A 278 5.69 -5.02 4.94
C TYR A 278 6.11 -3.58 5.26
N PRO A 279 7.36 -3.40 5.71
CA PRO A 279 8.24 -4.43 6.27
C PRO A 279 7.80 -4.84 7.69
N VAL A 280 8.15 -6.05 8.12
CA VAL A 280 7.86 -6.53 9.49
C VAL A 280 8.82 -5.93 10.51
N VAL A 281 10.11 -5.89 10.18
CA VAL A 281 11.12 -5.09 10.88
C VAL A 281 11.78 -4.21 9.85
N GLN A 282 11.90 -2.93 10.14
CA GLN A 282 12.32 -1.98 9.14
C GLN A 282 13.78 -1.60 9.37
N GLU A 283 14.61 -1.79 8.34
CA GLU A 283 15.92 -1.13 8.29
C GLU A 283 15.82 0.33 7.76
N PRO A 284 16.81 1.16 8.11
CA PRO A 284 16.92 2.53 7.61
C PRO A 284 16.95 2.59 6.09
N PRO A 285 16.33 3.59 5.44
CA PRO A 285 15.68 4.80 5.99
C PRO A 285 14.13 4.74 6.00
N LEU A 286 13.51 3.56 5.97
CA LEU A 286 12.08 3.46 5.70
C LEU A 286 11.23 3.80 6.96
N CYS A 287 10.30 4.74 6.87
CA CYS A 287 9.58 5.29 8.04
C CYS A 287 8.16 4.72 8.27
N TYR A 288 7.81 3.59 7.66
CA TYR A 288 6.45 3.02 7.68
C TYR A 288 6.46 1.51 7.78
N SER A 289 6.17 0.96 8.94
CA SER A 289 6.06 -0.50 9.16
C SER A 289 4.63 -1.03 9.13
N ASN A 290 3.66 -0.17 8.81
CA ASN A 290 2.24 -0.51 8.65
C ASN A 290 1.80 -0.60 7.18
N GLY A 291 2.75 -0.62 6.25
CA GLY A 291 2.54 -0.84 4.83
C GLY A 291 2.02 -2.24 4.52
N CYS A 292 1.30 -2.38 3.40
CA CYS A 292 0.76 -3.67 2.98
C CYS A 292 0.61 -3.79 1.47
N HIS A 293 0.62 -5.04 0.99
CA HIS A 293 0.36 -5.38 -0.41
C HIS A 293 -0.62 -6.54 -0.55
N LEU A 294 -1.50 -6.43 -1.54
CA LEU A 294 -2.26 -7.55 -2.07
C LEU A 294 -1.51 -8.12 -3.29
N ALA A 295 -0.85 -9.26 -3.12
CA ALA A 295 -0.17 -9.96 -4.20
C ALA A 295 -1.13 -10.95 -4.86
N LEU A 296 -1.49 -10.68 -6.12
CA LEU A 296 -2.46 -11.46 -6.89
C LEU A 296 -1.79 -12.56 -7.72
N PRO A 297 -2.43 -13.74 -7.85
CA PRO A 297 -1.94 -14.83 -8.70
C PRO A 297 -2.02 -14.52 -10.20
N PHE A 298 -2.50 -13.32 -10.55
CA PHE A 298 -2.61 -12.82 -11.90
C PHE A 298 -2.29 -11.34 -11.94
N VAL A 299 -2.07 -10.85 -13.15
CA VAL A 299 -1.80 -9.44 -13.41
C VAL A 299 -3.07 -8.64 -13.69
N VAL A 300 -3.03 -7.37 -13.29
CA VAL A 300 -4.07 -6.35 -13.50
C VAL A 300 -3.40 -5.12 -14.14
N GLY A 301 -4.09 -4.42 -15.05
CA GLY A 301 -3.65 -3.11 -15.57
C GLY A 301 -3.53 -3.00 -17.09
N LYS A 302 -3.38 -4.11 -17.83
CA LYS A 302 -3.23 -4.09 -19.30
C LYS A 302 -4.44 -3.52 -20.05
N LYS A 303 -5.65 -3.54 -19.48
CA LYS A 303 -6.83 -2.93 -20.12
C LYS A 303 -6.86 -1.40 -19.96
N GLY A 304 -6.00 -0.85 -19.09
CA GLY A 304 -5.83 0.60 -18.96
C GLY A 304 -6.89 1.31 -18.14
N TYR A 305 -7.69 0.57 -17.34
CA TYR A 305 -8.68 1.14 -16.43
C TYR A 305 -8.18 1.18 -14.99
N ALA A 306 -7.33 0.22 -14.58
CA ALA A 306 -6.81 0.20 -13.23
C ALA A 306 -5.99 1.47 -12.91
N ARG A 307 -6.26 2.04 -11.74
CA ARG A 307 -5.58 3.24 -11.21
C ARG A 307 -5.13 3.01 -9.78
N LYS A 308 -3.97 3.58 -9.44
CA LYS A 308 -3.51 3.78 -8.07
C LYS A 308 -4.33 4.90 -7.42
N SER A 309 -4.18 5.10 -6.11
CA SER A 309 -5.07 6.00 -5.37
C SER A 309 -4.96 7.48 -5.81
N ASN A 310 -3.78 7.95 -6.23
CA ASN A 310 -3.57 9.27 -6.81
C ASN A 310 -4.09 9.41 -8.27
N GLY A 311 -4.61 8.32 -8.86
CA GLY A 311 -5.04 8.30 -10.26
C GLY A 311 -3.94 7.93 -11.27
N GLU A 312 -2.75 7.52 -10.82
CA GLU A 312 -1.70 7.00 -11.69
C GLU A 312 -2.15 5.66 -12.32
N PRO A 313 -2.01 5.46 -13.64
CA PRO A 313 -2.28 4.17 -14.26
C PRO A 313 -1.25 3.11 -13.85
N PHE A 314 -1.70 1.85 -13.80
CA PHE A 314 -0.82 0.73 -13.49
C PHE A 314 0.27 0.58 -14.55
N GLY A 315 1.46 0.18 -14.11
CA GLY A 315 2.57 -0.23 -14.96
C GLY A 315 3.52 0.88 -15.38
N ARG A 316 3.31 2.10 -14.86
CA ARG A 316 4.12 3.27 -15.19
C ARG A 316 5.50 3.16 -14.56
N HIS A 317 6.54 3.35 -15.37
CA HIS A 317 7.92 3.47 -14.91
C HIS A 317 8.38 4.91 -15.04
N ASN A 318 9.27 5.36 -14.14
CA ASN A 318 9.79 6.74 -14.08
C ASN A 318 10.48 7.19 -15.38
N MET A 319 10.81 6.26 -16.29
CA MET A 319 11.48 6.54 -17.56
C MET A 319 10.54 6.46 -18.78
N ASP A 320 9.24 6.24 -18.55
CA ASP A 320 8.27 6.21 -19.63
C ASP A 320 7.84 7.63 -20.00
N TRP A 321 8.40 8.15 -21.11
CA TRP A 321 8.01 9.45 -21.69
C TRP A 321 6.53 9.47 -22.11
N GLU A 322 5.99 8.31 -22.48
CA GLU A 322 4.56 8.08 -22.71
C GLU A 322 4.09 6.94 -21.80
N PRO A 323 3.40 7.23 -20.68
CA PRO A 323 2.95 6.20 -19.77
C PRO A 323 1.90 5.31 -20.45
N LYS A 324 2.25 4.04 -20.64
CA LYS A 324 1.34 3.02 -21.17
C LYS A 324 0.91 2.10 -20.04
N PRO A 325 -0.37 1.71 -19.99
CA PRO A 325 -0.81 0.73 -19.01
C PRO A 325 0.01 -0.55 -19.09
N ARG A 326 0.49 -1.05 -17.95
CA ARG A 326 1.11 -2.39 -17.86
C ARG A 326 0.50 -3.22 -16.77
N ASN A 327 0.80 -4.50 -16.88
CA ASN A 327 0.38 -5.55 -15.98
C ASN A 327 1.20 -5.52 -14.69
N GLU A 328 0.53 -5.50 -13.55
CA GLU A 328 1.15 -5.59 -12.22
C GLU A 328 0.43 -6.63 -11.35
N HIS A 329 1.18 -7.31 -10.48
CA HIS A 329 0.65 -8.31 -9.54
C HIS A 329 0.21 -7.72 -8.21
N ALA A 330 0.73 -6.54 -7.82
CA ALA A 330 0.55 -6.00 -6.48
C ALA A 330 0.35 -4.48 -6.38
N ALA A 331 -0.04 -3.85 -7.50
CA ALA A 331 -0.34 -2.41 -7.55
C ALA A 331 -1.73 -2.03 -6.99
N LEU A 332 -2.61 -3.00 -6.75
CA LEU A 332 -3.92 -2.71 -6.16
C LEU A 332 -3.75 -2.07 -4.79
N TYR A 333 -4.53 -1.02 -4.57
CA TYR A 333 -4.54 -0.15 -3.38
C TYR A 333 -3.31 0.73 -3.17
N GLN A 334 -2.27 0.62 -3.99
CA GLN A 334 -1.05 1.39 -3.79
C GLN A 334 -1.24 2.89 -4.11
N PRO A 335 -0.49 3.79 -3.43
CA PRO A 335 -0.79 5.22 -3.44
C PRO A 335 -0.38 5.96 -4.72
N GLY A 336 0.53 5.39 -5.51
CA GLY A 336 1.18 6.10 -6.61
C GLY A 336 2.68 6.12 -6.44
N LEU A 337 3.43 6.40 -7.51
CA LEU A 337 4.86 6.70 -7.40
C LEU A 337 5.09 8.02 -6.64
N VAL A 338 4.28 9.02 -6.96
CA VAL A 338 4.27 10.35 -6.34
C VAL A 338 2.89 10.53 -5.76
N ASP A 339 2.77 10.41 -4.45
CA ASP A 339 1.51 10.66 -3.75
C ASP A 339 1.41 12.13 -3.29
N GLY A 340 2.33 13.00 -3.71
CA GLY A 340 2.33 14.44 -3.46
C GLY A 340 2.73 14.83 -2.04
N PHE A 341 3.08 13.87 -1.19
CA PHE A 341 3.66 14.10 0.13
C PHE A 341 5.01 13.39 0.31
N SER A 342 5.20 12.24 -0.36
CA SER A 342 6.35 11.33 -0.32
C SER A 342 6.75 10.78 -1.69
N GLU A 343 7.92 10.15 -1.75
CA GLU A 343 8.27 9.22 -2.81
C GLU A 343 8.22 7.81 -2.23
N ARG A 344 7.44 6.93 -2.86
CA ARG A 344 7.41 5.47 -2.61
C ARG A 344 7.19 5.07 -1.15
N HIS A 345 5.92 5.03 -0.76
CA HIS A 345 5.53 4.30 0.44
C HIS A 345 4.41 3.32 0.09
N ASP A 346 4.32 2.25 0.88
CA ASP A 346 3.25 1.26 0.73
C ASP A 346 1.98 1.77 1.37
N VAL A 347 0.83 1.36 0.83
CA VAL A 347 -0.47 1.72 1.43
C VAL A 347 -0.59 1.14 2.84
N GLN A 348 -1.06 1.97 3.77
CA GLN A 348 -1.29 1.56 5.15
C GLN A 348 -2.45 0.56 5.24
N ILE A 349 -2.28 -0.50 6.04
CA ILE A 349 -3.26 -1.58 6.17
C ILE A 349 -4.67 -1.11 6.57
N ASP A 350 -4.78 -0.07 7.39
CA ASP A 350 -6.08 0.45 7.84
C ASP A 350 -6.92 0.97 6.65
N LYS A 351 -6.27 1.57 5.65
CA LYS A 351 -6.94 2.07 4.43
C LYS A 351 -7.53 0.93 3.61
N VAL A 352 -6.78 -0.15 3.42
CA VAL A 352 -7.24 -1.32 2.68
C VAL A 352 -8.41 -2.00 3.40
N LEU A 353 -8.29 -2.19 4.72
CA LEU A 353 -9.35 -2.82 5.52
C LEU A 353 -10.63 -1.97 5.57
N ARG A 354 -10.52 -0.64 5.64
CA ARG A 354 -11.69 0.26 5.53
C ARG A 354 -12.34 0.16 4.16
N ASN A 355 -11.56 0.17 3.07
CA ASN A 355 -12.10 0.01 1.72
C ASN A 355 -12.88 -1.31 1.58
N TRP A 356 -12.36 -2.40 2.13
CA TRP A 356 -13.05 -3.69 2.13
C TRP A 356 -14.35 -3.64 2.92
N ALA A 357 -14.36 -2.97 4.08
CA ALA A 357 -15.57 -2.80 4.88
C ALA A 357 -16.64 -2.04 4.09
N GLU A 358 -16.28 -0.92 3.48
CA GLU A 358 -17.18 -0.11 2.67
C GLU A 358 -17.74 -0.87 1.47
N ARG A 359 -16.94 -1.74 0.83
CA ARG A 359 -17.40 -2.59 -0.27
C ARG A 359 -18.47 -3.57 0.19
N VAL A 360 -18.36 -4.12 1.40
CA VAL A 360 -19.37 -4.99 2.00
C VAL A 360 -20.63 -4.20 2.36
N GLU A 361 -20.47 -3.04 3.01
CA GLU A 361 -21.57 -2.17 3.47
C GLU A 361 -22.41 -1.64 2.32
N ARG A 362 -21.75 -1.19 1.24
CA ARG A 362 -22.41 -0.67 0.04
C ARG A 362 -22.99 -1.77 -0.85
N GLY A 363 -22.80 -3.03 -0.48
CA GLY A 363 -23.23 -4.20 -1.26
C GLY A 363 -22.47 -4.39 -2.57
N GLY A 364 -21.28 -3.81 -2.70
CA GLY A 364 -20.37 -4.15 -3.81
C GLY A 364 -19.82 -5.57 -3.68
N TRP A 365 -19.70 -6.05 -2.44
CA TRP A 365 -19.39 -7.43 -2.11
C TRP A 365 -20.57 -8.10 -1.40
N ASP A 366 -21.00 -9.24 -1.95
CA ASP A 366 -21.99 -10.11 -1.33
C ASP A 366 -21.35 -10.90 -0.19
N VAL A 367 -22.17 -11.29 0.79
CA VAL A 367 -21.75 -12.02 1.98
C VAL A 367 -22.68 -13.22 2.18
N ASP A 368 -22.11 -14.40 2.44
CA ASP A 368 -22.83 -15.61 2.77
C ASP A 368 -22.42 -16.14 4.17
N ARG A 369 -22.66 -17.43 4.43
CA ARG A 369 -22.32 -18.07 5.71
C ARG A 369 -20.82 -18.21 5.94
N ASP A 370 -20.02 -18.26 4.88
CA ASP A 370 -18.56 -18.40 4.94
C ASP A 370 -17.83 -17.05 4.87
N GLY A 371 -18.55 -15.94 4.67
CA GLY A 371 -18.03 -14.58 4.67
C GLY A 371 -18.21 -13.89 3.33
N VAL A 372 -17.21 -13.11 2.91
CA VAL A 372 -17.27 -12.39 1.65
C VAL A 372 -17.25 -13.35 0.45
N VAL A 373 -18.25 -13.24 -0.41
CA VAL A 373 -18.46 -14.12 -1.57
C VAL A 373 -17.61 -13.69 -2.75
N GLY A 374 -17.09 -14.70 -3.45
CA GLY A 374 -16.33 -14.55 -4.69
C GLY A 374 -14.93 -15.12 -4.56
N GLY A 375 -14.35 -15.49 -5.70
CA GLY A 375 -12.95 -15.89 -5.77
C GLY A 375 -12.00 -14.69 -5.88
N ILE A 376 -10.71 -14.96 -5.78
CA ILE A 376 -9.64 -13.96 -5.96
C ILE A 376 -9.74 -13.25 -7.33
N GLU A 377 -10.34 -13.92 -8.32
CA GLU A 377 -10.64 -13.39 -9.65
C GLU A 377 -11.51 -12.13 -9.63
N LYS A 378 -12.27 -11.87 -8.56
CA LYS A 378 -13.08 -10.65 -8.40
C LYS A 378 -12.24 -9.38 -8.46
N PHE A 379 -10.95 -9.44 -8.08
CA PHE A 379 -10.04 -8.30 -8.19
C PHE A 379 -9.70 -7.91 -9.64
N ARG A 380 -10.01 -8.74 -10.64
CA ARG A 380 -9.87 -8.35 -12.06
C ARG A 380 -10.82 -7.24 -12.48
N GLU A 381 -11.93 -7.07 -11.76
CA GLU A 381 -12.90 -6.01 -12.02
C GLU A 381 -12.27 -4.61 -11.91
N ALA A 382 -11.19 -4.47 -11.12
CA ALA A 382 -10.44 -3.23 -10.99
C ALA A 382 -9.85 -2.70 -12.32
N ASP A 383 -9.70 -3.54 -13.34
CA ASP A 383 -9.25 -3.14 -14.67
C ASP A 383 -10.37 -3.25 -15.71
N THR A 384 -11.61 -2.97 -15.31
CA THR A 384 -12.78 -2.91 -16.20
C THR A 384 -13.41 -1.53 -16.18
N GLU A 385 -13.90 -1.08 -17.35
CA GLU A 385 -14.55 0.22 -17.50
C GLU A 385 -15.71 0.44 -16.52
N GLU A 386 -16.46 -0.61 -16.21
CA GLU A 386 -17.65 -0.56 -15.36
C GLU A 386 -17.34 -0.52 -13.85
N HIS A 387 -16.16 -0.99 -13.42
CA HIS A 387 -15.87 -1.25 -12.00
C HIS A 387 -14.60 -0.61 -11.46
N TRP A 388 -13.77 0.02 -12.30
CA TRP A 388 -12.48 0.56 -11.86
C TRP A 388 -12.58 1.70 -10.83
N GLU A 389 -13.68 2.47 -10.83
CA GLU A 389 -13.89 3.57 -9.87
C GLU A 389 -14.40 3.12 -8.49
N LYS A 390 -14.72 1.83 -8.32
CA LYS A 390 -15.44 1.32 -7.13
C LYS A 390 -14.56 1.09 -5.91
#